data_AF-A0A7S3M6C1-F1
#
_entry.id   AF-A0A7S3M6C1-F1
#
_cell.length_a   1.000
_cell.length_b   1.000
_cell.length_c   1.000
_cell.angle_alpha   90.00
_cell.angle_beta   90.00
_cell.angle_gamma   90.00
#
_symmetry.space_group_name_H-M   'P 1'
#
loop_
_entity.id
_entity.type
_entity.pdbx_description
1 polymer ?
#
loop_
_entity_poly.entity_id
_entity_poly.type
_entity_poly.pdbx_seq_one_letter_code
_entity_poly.pdbx_strand_id
1 'polypeptide(L)'
;EGKVADDLAALAVEVGYLMDKAHELAEKVVIVTNAEEGWIELAAKAWLPGLLPHLERAEVVSARSTWEPRGVVSPAGWKARAFEDAVNGFYSRYQHQSWKNIVSIGDAPHEREALSRVARWAPTGRGKRCRSKSVKFILRPSIEQLTREIQMLRESLKDP
;
A
#
# COMPACT_ATOMS: atom_id res chain seq x y z
N GLU A 1 -14.14 -25.66 11.13
CA GLU A 1 -13.05 -24.75 11.57
C GLU A 1 -11.81 -24.79 10.68
N GLY A 2 -11.44 -25.92 10.05
CA GLY A 2 -10.26 -25.99 9.16
C GLY A 2 -10.30 -25.13 7.89
N LYS A 3 -11.39 -25.17 7.11
CA LYS A 3 -11.43 -24.52 5.78
C LYS A 3 -11.05 -23.04 5.80
N VAL A 4 -11.57 -22.24 6.74
CA VAL A 4 -11.26 -20.80 6.81
C VAL A 4 -9.79 -20.56 7.12
N ALA A 5 -9.20 -21.36 8.02
CA ALA A 5 -7.78 -21.26 8.33
C ALA A 5 -6.92 -21.65 7.11
N ASP A 6 -7.32 -22.70 6.38
CA ASP A 6 -6.64 -23.13 5.15
C ASP A 6 -6.74 -22.05 4.06
N ASP A 7 -7.91 -21.44 3.89
CA ASP A 7 -8.13 -20.36 2.92
C ASP A 7 -7.31 -19.11 3.28
N LEU A 8 -7.22 -18.75 4.57
CA LEU A 8 -6.38 -17.64 5.04
C LEU A 8 -4.90 -17.93 4.85
N ALA A 9 -4.46 -19.17 5.09
CA ALA A 9 -3.08 -19.58 4.83
C ALA A 9 -2.74 -19.49 3.33
N ALA A 10 -3.64 -19.93 2.45
CA ALA A 10 -3.47 -19.79 1.01
C ALA A 10 -3.44 -18.31 0.57
N LEU A 11 -4.32 -17.48 1.13
CA LEU A 11 -4.29 -16.03 0.91
C LEU A 11 -2.96 -15.41 1.37
N ALA A 12 -2.44 -15.79 2.54
CA ALA A 12 -1.16 -15.31 3.05
C ALA A 12 -0.01 -15.62 2.10
N VAL A 13 0.01 -16.82 1.51
CA VAL A 13 1.03 -17.19 0.51
C VAL A 13 0.96 -16.27 -0.71
N GLU A 14 -0.22 -16.03 -1.27
CA GLU A 14 -0.38 -15.17 -2.45
C GLU A 14 -0.03 -13.70 -2.16
N VAL A 15 -0.42 -13.20 -0.98
CA VAL A 15 -0.04 -11.86 -0.53
C VAL A 15 1.47 -11.76 -0.35
N GLY A 16 2.13 -12.78 0.21
CA GLY A 16 3.59 -12.84 0.34
C GLY A 16 4.28 -12.73 -1.01
N TYR A 17 3.82 -13.48 -2.02
CA TYR A 17 4.34 -13.39 -3.39
C TYR A 17 4.15 -12.01 -4.02
N LEU A 18 2.99 -11.36 -3.78
CA LEU A 18 2.77 -10.01 -4.25
C LEU A 18 3.72 -9.01 -3.58
N MET A 19 3.93 -9.14 -2.26
CA MET A 19 4.84 -8.28 -1.51
C MET A 19 6.29 -8.44 -1.97
N ASP A 20 6.75 -9.68 -2.17
CA ASP A 20 8.09 -9.94 -2.69
C ASP A 20 8.28 -9.31 -4.07
N LYS A 21 7.33 -9.51 -4.98
CA LYS A 21 7.38 -8.88 -6.30
C LYS A 21 7.36 -7.35 -6.21
N ALA A 22 6.59 -6.78 -5.28
CA ALA A 22 6.60 -5.33 -5.04
C ALA A 22 7.96 -4.85 -4.54
N HIS A 23 8.61 -5.58 -3.64
CA HIS A 23 9.96 -5.26 -3.16
C HIS A 23 11.05 -5.42 -4.22
N GLU A 24 10.87 -6.32 -5.20
CA GLU A 24 11.78 -6.44 -6.35
C GLU A 24 11.65 -5.26 -7.31
N LEU A 25 10.41 -4.81 -7.57
CA LEU A 25 10.12 -3.79 -8.59
C LEU A 25 10.22 -2.35 -8.07
N ALA A 26 9.93 -2.13 -6.79
CA ALA A 26 9.81 -0.80 -6.21
C ALA A 26 11.00 -0.47 -5.31
N GLU A 27 11.46 0.77 -5.40
CA GLU A 27 12.49 1.29 -4.49
C GLU A 27 11.96 1.44 -3.04
N LYS A 28 10.65 1.56 -2.88
CA LYS A 28 9.99 1.66 -1.57
C LYS A 28 8.58 1.07 -1.61
N VAL A 29 8.25 0.28 -0.60
CA VAL A 29 6.91 -0.27 -0.35
C VAL A 29 6.42 0.28 0.99
N VAL A 30 5.21 0.84 1.00
CA VAL A 30 4.59 1.46 2.18
C VAL A 30 3.16 0.96 2.33
N ILE A 31 2.77 0.59 3.54
CA ILE A 31 1.41 0.20 3.91
C ILE A 31 0.81 1.33 4.75
N VAL A 32 -0.28 1.93 4.26
CA VAL A 32 -0.99 2.99 4.97
C VAL A 32 -2.34 2.48 5.46
N THR A 33 -2.55 2.45 6.78
CA THR A 33 -3.77 1.94 7.41
C THR A 33 -4.45 2.97 8.30
N ASN A 34 -5.78 2.89 8.40
CA ASN A 34 -6.57 3.66 9.39
C ASN A 34 -6.72 2.91 10.72
N ALA A 35 -6.19 1.68 10.82
CA ALA A 35 -6.08 1.00 12.09
C ALA A 35 -5.05 1.69 13.00
N GLU A 36 -5.12 1.44 14.30
CA GLU A 36 -4.15 1.94 15.27
C GLU A 36 -2.77 1.31 15.05
N GLU A 37 -1.73 2.01 15.51
CA GLU A 37 -0.35 1.52 15.48
C GLU A 37 -0.22 0.13 16.13
N GLY A 38 0.55 -0.76 15.51
CA GLY A 38 0.72 -2.15 15.95
C GLY A 38 -0.41 -3.11 15.53
N TRP A 39 -1.52 -2.61 14.97
CA TRP A 39 -2.66 -3.48 14.63
C TRP A 39 -2.34 -4.46 13.50
N ILE A 40 -1.56 -4.05 12.48
CA ILE A 40 -1.22 -4.92 11.34
C ILE A 40 -0.38 -6.10 11.81
N GLU A 41 0.62 -5.85 12.65
CA GLU A 41 1.53 -6.85 13.19
C GLU A 41 0.80 -7.83 14.10
N LEU A 42 -0.09 -7.33 14.96
CA LEU A 42 -0.92 -8.17 15.84
C LEU A 42 -1.91 -9.01 15.03
N ALA A 43 -2.55 -8.43 14.01
CA ALA A 43 -3.47 -9.15 13.14
C ALA A 43 -2.75 -10.24 12.32
N ALA A 44 -1.59 -9.92 11.75
CA ALA A 44 -0.77 -10.89 11.03
C ALA A 44 -0.31 -12.02 11.95
N LYS A 45 0.18 -11.71 13.15
CA LYS A 45 0.60 -12.73 14.13
C LYS A 45 -0.54 -13.68 14.52
N ALA A 46 -1.77 -13.16 14.63
CA ALA A 46 -2.93 -13.96 15.03
C ALA A 46 -3.50 -14.82 13.88
N TRP A 47 -3.54 -14.28 12.65
CA TRP A 47 -4.33 -14.87 11.57
C TRP A 47 -3.56 -15.20 10.29
N LEU A 48 -2.44 -14.52 10.05
CA LEU A 48 -1.64 -14.64 8.82
C LEU A 48 -0.13 -14.66 9.13
N PRO A 49 0.37 -15.55 10.02
CA PRO A 49 1.73 -15.46 10.54
C PRO A 49 2.80 -15.59 9.46
N GLY A 50 2.49 -16.26 8.34
CA GLY A 50 3.37 -16.36 7.17
C GLY A 50 3.67 -15.01 6.50
N LEU A 51 2.90 -13.95 6.77
CA LEU A 51 3.15 -12.61 6.22
C LEU A 51 4.16 -11.78 7.01
N LEU A 52 4.48 -12.15 8.25
CA LEU A 52 5.35 -11.35 9.12
C LEU A 52 6.71 -11.01 8.46
N PRO A 53 7.44 -11.94 7.83
CA PRO A 53 8.73 -11.63 7.20
C PRO A 53 8.61 -10.64 6.02
N HIS A 54 7.47 -10.63 5.34
CA HIS A 54 7.22 -9.70 4.24
C HIS A 54 6.83 -8.31 4.77
N LEU A 55 6.06 -8.25 5.85
CA LEU A 55 5.65 -7.00 6.52
C LEU A 55 6.84 -6.25 7.11
N GLU A 56 7.81 -6.95 7.70
CA GLU A 56 9.02 -6.35 8.28
C GLU A 56 9.87 -5.57 7.25
N ARG A 57 9.74 -5.89 5.96
CA ARG A 57 10.44 -5.21 4.86
C ARG A 57 9.70 -3.98 4.36
N ALA A 58 8.43 -3.82 4.71
CA ALA A 58 7.60 -2.69 4.32
C ALA A 58 7.56 -1.63 5.43
N GLU A 59 7.45 -0.36 5.04
CA GLU A 59 7.13 0.70 6.01
C GLU A 59 5.64 0.66 6.31
N VAL A 60 5.27 0.42 7.58
CA VAL A 60 3.89 0.43 8.03
C VAL A 60 3.56 1.77 8.70
N VAL A 61 2.52 2.43 8.21
CA VAL A 61 2.07 3.74 8.72
C VAL A 61 0.62 3.63 9.19
N SER A 62 0.40 3.85 10.49
CA SER A 62 -0.93 4.13 11.02
C SER A 62 -1.30 5.58 10.79
N ALA A 63 -2.13 5.81 9.77
CA ALA A 63 -2.64 7.13 9.43
C ALA A 63 -3.49 7.71 10.56
N ARG A 64 -4.33 6.88 11.20
CA ARG A 64 -5.17 7.29 12.33
C ARG A 64 -4.34 7.74 13.52
N SER A 65 -3.43 6.90 14.01
CA SER A 65 -2.59 7.23 15.17
C SER A 65 -1.70 8.45 14.91
N THR A 66 -1.33 8.71 13.66
CA THR A 66 -0.53 9.89 13.29
C THR A 66 -1.37 11.18 13.23
N TRP A 67 -2.56 11.14 12.61
CA TRP A 67 -3.28 12.34 12.19
C TRP A 67 -4.53 12.67 13.00
N GLU A 68 -5.14 11.69 13.66
CA GLU A 68 -6.27 11.92 14.59
C GLU A 68 -5.86 12.88 15.73
N PRO A 69 -4.72 12.68 16.43
CA PRO A 69 -4.29 13.60 17.49
C PRO A 69 -3.89 14.99 16.98
N ARG A 70 -3.63 15.13 15.67
CA ARG A 70 -3.25 16.39 15.01
C ARG A 70 -4.46 17.18 14.50
N GLY A 71 -5.67 16.75 14.85
CA GLY A 71 -6.92 17.46 14.54
C GLY A 71 -7.48 17.19 13.14
N VAL A 72 -6.99 16.17 12.43
CA VAL A 72 -7.64 15.73 11.19
C VAL A 72 -8.88 14.93 11.56
N VAL A 73 -10.04 15.31 11.04
CA VAL A 73 -11.34 14.86 11.57
C VAL A 73 -11.97 13.69 10.82
N SER A 74 -11.31 13.12 9.82
CA SER A 74 -11.88 12.03 9.02
C SER A 74 -10.87 10.94 8.68
N PRO A 75 -11.29 9.65 8.63
CA PRO A 75 -10.44 8.55 8.19
C PRO A 75 -9.87 8.72 6.78
N ALA A 76 -10.63 9.35 5.88
CA ALA A 76 -10.12 9.68 4.55
C ALA A 76 -9.01 10.76 4.63
N GLY A 77 -9.19 11.76 5.50
CA GLY A 77 -8.19 12.79 5.75
C GLY A 77 -6.91 12.23 6.35
N TRP A 78 -7.00 11.30 7.31
CA TRP A 78 -5.83 10.62 7.89
C TRP A 78 -5.01 9.94 6.82
N LYS A 79 -5.65 9.06 6.04
CA LYS A 79 -4.99 8.35 4.93
C LYS A 79 -4.38 9.33 3.94
N ALA A 80 -5.13 10.34 3.50
CA ALA A 80 -4.64 11.32 2.53
C ALA A 80 -3.35 12.00 3.01
N ARG A 81 -3.31 12.44 4.27
CA ARG A 81 -2.12 13.05 4.86
C ARG A 81 -0.96 12.06 5.03
N ALA A 82 -1.23 10.83 5.43
CA ALA A 82 -0.21 9.79 5.51
C ALA A 82 0.38 9.44 4.13
N PHE A 83 -0.43 9.42 3.07
CA PHE A 83 0.04 9.28 1.69
C PHE A 83 0.91 10.47 1.26
N GLU A 84 0.49 11.69 1.56
CA GLU A 84 1.29 12.90 1.30
C GLU A 84 2.65 12.83 2.00
N ASP A 85 2.69 12.49 3.28
CA ASP A 85 3.93 12.34 4.06
C ASP A 85 4.84 11.24 3.51
N ALA A 86 4.30 10.05 3.20
CA ALA A 86 5.08 8.94 2.68
C ALA A 86 5.75 9.30 1.35
N VAL A 87 5.03 9.98 0.45
CA VAL A 87 5.58 10.37 -0.85
C VAL A 87 6.53 11.55 -0.72
N ASN A 88 6.21 12.56 0.10
CA ASN A 88 7.12 13.67 0.40
C ASN A 88 8.44 13.17 1.00
N GLY A 89 8.36 12.27 1.98
CA GLY A 89 9.52 11.65 2.60
C GLY A 89 10.35 10.85 1.61
N PHE A 90 9.73 10.22 0.60
CA PHE A 90 10.46 9.52 -0.46
C PHE A 90 11.22 10.47 -1.39
N TYR A 91 10.62 11.58 -1.83
CA TYR A 91 11.21 12.51 -2.80
C TYR A 91 12.10 13.62 -2.20
N SER A 92 12.15 13.73 -0.87
CA SER A 92 13.01 14.68 -0.16
C SER A 92 14.32 14.06 0.35
N ARG A 93 14.63 12.81 -0.02
CA ARG A 93 15.80 12.08 0.50
C ARG A 93 17.13 12.69 0.05
N TYR A 94 17.20 13.25 -1.15
CA TYR A 94 18.40 13.91 -1.67
C TYR A 94 18.08 14.92 -2.78
N GLN A 95 18.98 15.90 -2.98
CA GLN A 95 18.83 16.91 -4.01
C GLN A 95 18.82 16.27 -5.41
N HIS A 96 17.96 16.77 -6.30
CA HIS A 96 17.80 16.29 -7.69
C HIS A 96 17.31 14.84 -7.84
N GLN A 97 16.57 14.31 -6.86
CA GLN A 97 16.01 12.97 -6.95
C GLN A 97 15.13 12.79 -8.20
N SER A 98 15.36 11.70 -8.93
CA SER A 98 14.58 11.37 -10.12
C SER A 98 13.15 10.96 -9.76
N TRP A 99 12.17 11.40 -10.54
CA TRP A 99 10.79 11.00 -10.37
C TRP A 99 10.55 9.54 -10.75
N LYS A 100 9.91 8.79 -9.85
CA LYS A 100 9.56 7.38 -10.00
C LYS A 100 8.05 7.25 -10.25
N ASN A 101 7.63 6.10 -10.77
CA ASN A 101 6.20 5.81 -10.85
C ASN A 101 5.67 5.46 -9.46
N ILE A 102 4.42 5.81 -9.19
CA ILE A 102 3.76 5.50 -7.92
C ILE A 102 2.53 4.64 -8.23
N VAL A 103 2.39 3.53 -7.51
CA VAL A 103 1.24 2.64 -7.61
C VAL A 103 0.57 2.59 -6.24
N SER A 104 -0.70 3.01 -6.18
CA SER A 104 -1.54 2.84 -4.99
C SER A 104 -2.45 1.64 -5.19
N ILE A 105 -2.56 0.78 -4.18
CA ILE A 105 -3.40 -0.42 -4.19
C ILE A 105 -4.29 -0.37 -2.95
N GLY A 106 -5.60 -0.50 -3.15
CA GLY A 106 -6.55 -0.53 -2.04
C GLY A 106 -8.00 -0.46 -2.50
N ASP A 107 -8.94 -0.50 -1.56
CA ASP A 107 -10.38 -0.50 -1.83
C ASP A 107 -10.99 0.93 -1.80
N ALA A 108 -10.25 1.89 -1.26
CA ALA A 108 -10.79 3.19 -0.89
C ALA A 108 -10.62 4.24 -2.00
N PRO A 109 -11.70 5.00 -2.33
CA PRO A 109 -11.66 5.98 -3.42
C PRO A 109 -10.75 7.20 -3.15
N HIS A 110 -10.49 7.51 -1.87
CA HIS A 110 -9.70 8.68 -1.46
C HIS A 110 -8.19 8.51 -1.67
N GLU A 111 -7.70 7.28 -1.83
CA GLU A 111 -6.28 7.00 -2.11
C GLU A 111 -5.88 7.55 -3.49
N ARG A 112 -6.79 7.45 -4.47
CA ARG A 112 -6.61 8.01 -5.81
C ARG A 112 -6.49 9.53 -5.81
N GLU A 113 -7.23 10.22 -4.94
CA GLU A 113 -7.19 11.68 -4.85
C GLU A 113 -5.85 12.15 -4.26
N ALA A 114 -5.41 11.53 -3.17
CA ALA A 114 -4.10 11.80 -2.57
C ALA A 114 -2.97 11.59 -3.60
N LEU A 115 -3.02 10.46 -4.33
CA LEU A 115 -2.05 10.16 -5.38
C LEU A 115 -2.06 11.20 -6.51
N SER A 116 -3.24 11.65 -6.94
CA SER A 116 -3.38 12.67 -7.99
C SER A 116 -2.80 14.01 -7.58
N ARG A 117 -2.97 14.42 -6.31
CA ARG A 117 -2.39 15.66 -5.77
C ARG A 117 -0.87 15.60 -5.81
N VAL A 118 -0.28 14.50 -5.39
CA VAL A 118 1.17 14.34 -5.34
C VAL A 118 1.78 14.21 -6.75
N ALA A 119 1.11 13.53 -7.68
CA ALA A 119 1.59 13.42 -9.06
C ALA A 119 1.74 14.79 -9.75
N ARG A 120 0.97 15.82 -9.32
CA ARG A 120 1.10 17.20 -9.84
C ARG A 120 2.38 17.90 -9.40
N TRP A 121 3.06 17.41 -8.37
CA TRP A 121 4.36 17.94 -7.95
C TRP A 121 5.49 17.50 -8.89
N ALA A 122 5.22 16.53 -9.78
CA ALA A 122 6.20 16.07 -10.75
C ALA A 122 6.58 17.19 -11.75
N PRO A 123 7.88 17.39 -12.04
CA PRO A 123 8.36 18.29 -13.08
C PRO A 123 7.68 17.99 -14.41
N THR A 124 7.13 19.02 -15.03
CA THR A 124 6.49 18.94 -16.35
C THR A 124 7.50 19.05 -17.50
N GLY A 125 8.81 19.16 -17.18
CA GLY A 125 9.91 19.32 -18.13
C GLY A 125 10.25 18.06 -18.95
N ARG A 126 10.93 18.27 -20.09
CA ARG A 126 11.24 17.23 -21.09
C ARG A 126 12.04 16.06 -20.48
N GLY A 127 11.43 14.88 -20.40
CA GLY A 127 12.17 13.61 -20.38
C GLY A 127 11.51 12.46 -19.63
N LYS A 128 10.87 12.69 -18.47
CA LYS A 128 10.29 11.60 -17.66
C LYS A 128 8.98 12.04 -16.99
N ARG A 129 7.86 11.52 -17.48
CA ARG A 129 6.55 11.70 -16.84
C ARG A 129 6.46 10.74 -15.65
N CYS A 130 6.31 11.24 -14.44
CA CYS A 130 5.86 10.44 -13.31
C CYS A 130 4.48 9.86 -13.64
N ARG A 131 4.34 8.52 -13.66
CA ARG A 131 3.03 7.88 -13.80
C ARG A 131 2.52 7.49 -12.43
N SER A 132 1.35 7.99 -12.09
CA SER A 132 0.54 7.51 -10.97
C SER A 132 -0.49 6.50 -11.47
N LYS A 133 -0.51 5.30 -10.91
CA LYS A 133 -1.59 4.33 -11.12
C LYS A 133 -2.26 4.01 -9.81
N SER A 134 -3.57 3.77 -9.85
CA SER A 134 -4.33 3.27 -8.71
C SER A 134 -5.04 2.00 -9.14
N VAL A 135 -4.88 0.94 -8.35
CA VAL A 135 -5.59 -0.34 -8.49
C VAL A 135 -6.63 -0.37 -7.38
N LYS A 136 -7.90 -0.50 -7.76
CA LYS A 136 -9.02 -0.54 -6.83
C LYS A 136 -9.48 -1.97 -6.60
N PHE A 137 -9.50 -2.42 -5.35
CA PHE A 137 -10.07 -3.71 -4.98
C PHE A 137 -11.57 -3.64 -4.69
N ILE A 138 -12.21 -4.81 -4.73
CA ILE A 138 -13.62 -4.98 -4.39
C ILE A 138 -13.83 -4.65 -2.90
N LEU A 139 -14.95 -3.98 -2.61
CA LEU A 139 -15.33 -3.68 -1.23
C LEU A 139 -15.92 -4.94 -0.58
N ARG A 140 -15.35 -5.37 0.57
CA ARG A 140 -15.77 -6.57 1.33
C ARG A 140 -15.74 -7.86 0.49
N PRO A 141 -14.56 -8.26 -0.03
CA PRO A 141 -14.44 -9.51 -0.77
C PRO A 141 -14.54 -10.74 0.15
N SER A 142 -14.93 -11.88 -0.40
CA SER A 142 -14.63 -13.18 0.22
C SER A 142 -13.12 -13.47 0.17
N ILE A 143 -12.63 -14.44 0.95
CA ILE A 143 -11.22 -14.84 0.89
C ILE A 143 -10.85 -15.26 -0.53
N GLU A 144 -11.69 -16.06 -1.19
CA GLU A 144 -11.46 -16.51 -2.56
C GLU A 144 -11.45 -15.37 -3.58
N GLN A 145 -12.28 -14.34 -3.40
CA GLN A 145 -12.28 -13.16 -4.26
C GLN A 145 -10.99 -12.35 -4.07
N LEU A 146 -10.59 -12.10 -2.83
CA LEU A 146 -9.37 -11.35 -2.53
C LEU A 146 -8.13 -12.09 -3.04
N THR A 147 -8.05 -13.42 -2.86
CA THR A 147 -6.96 -14.24 -3.38
C THR A 147 -6.82 -14.08 -4.90
N ARG A 148 -7.94 -14.09 -5.64
CA ARG A 148 -7.91 -13.88 -7.10
C ARG A 148 -7.47 -12.45 -7.47
N GLU A 149 -7.95 -11.43 -6.76
CA GLU A 149 -7.51 -10.03 -7.00
C GLU A 149 -6.00 -9.87 -6.79
N ILE A 150 -5.45 -10.50 -5.75
CA ILE A 150 -4.02 -10.51 -5.45
C ILE A 150 -3.23 -11.24 -6.55
N GLN A 151 -3.69 -12.42 -7.00
CA GLN A 151 -3.07 -13.17 -8.09
C GLN A 151 -3.04 -12.36 -9.40
N MET A 152 -4.18 -11.79 -9.78
CA MET A 152 -4.30 -10.96 -10.99
C MET A 152 -3.42 -9.71 -10.92
N LEU A 153 -3.34 -9.07 -9.76
CA LEU A 153 -2.46 -7.92 -9.56
C LEU A 153 -1.00 -8.32 -9.70
N ARG A 154 -0.57 -9.41 -9.07
CA ARG A 154 0.79 -9.92 -9.18
C ARG A 154 1.19 -10.20 -10.63
N GLU A 155 0.33 -10.86 -11.40
CA GLU A 155 0.57 -11.13 -12.83
C GLU A 155 0.63 -9.86 -13.69
N SER A 156 -0.08 -8.81 -13.26
CA SER A 156 -0.10 -7.51 -13.93
C SER A 156 1.13 -6.64 -13.61
N LEU A 157 1.81 -6.91 -12.49
CA LEU A 157 3.06 -6.26 -12.11
C LEU A 157 4.23 -6.89 -12.88
N LYS A 158 4.45 -6.40 -14.11
CA LYS A 158 5.55 -6.83 -14.97
C LYS A 158 6.77 -5.94 -14.78
N ASP A 159 7.96 -6.53 -14.97
CA ASP A 159 9.21 -5.78 -15.09
C ASP A 159 9.09 -4.74 -16.23
N PRO A 160 9.55 -3.50 -16.00
CA PRO A 160 9.40 -2.38 -16.93
C PRO A 160 10.18 -2.55 -18.24
#